data_AF-A0A409WG28-F1
#
_entry.id   AF-A0A409WG28-F1
#
_cell.length_a   1.000
_cell.length_b   1.000
_cell.length_c   1.000
_cell.angle_alpha   90.00
_cell.angle_beta   90.00
_cell.angle_gamma   90.00
#
_symmetry.space_group_name_H-M   'P 1'
#
loop_
_entity.id
_entity.type
_entity.pdbx_description
1 polymer ?
#
loop_
_entity_poly.entity_id
_entity_poly.type
_entity_poly.pdbx_seq_one_letter_code
_entity_poly.pdbx_strand_id
1 'polypeptide(L)'
;METSILEEALMSMDDLIIFHNHSVIYKLLNGTLCWSPGTYGLHDSSEWSQKLRVCSFSFNVWNSDTRNYEDRQRNPVVLDYGFASACLPSVEPIKEATVHMLNSDNANMRQKDYTQLEYSHNKALEINSEEIRSRLKKRFNDEVDPASPTILLVFDQEMALKCLKRNGVNTERWCIGLRDLIMGEEGRGENQAYRRSPSRQSSSRFPADRRSLSPRRQAPGSHRYSGHLPYRDYGQPSTSHSREHAPVYILDILDLYRRVTGDLKTTHITDAASHFLDASVPKGWCGGIEACLLIDIWRKMISGESIDQQHDIEVNRRHASKPEKQEANEVFDDLDDDEVDPNQIASGPSSFNTSSKPTAMEEESDEGDSDDVSD
;
A
#
# COMPACT_ATOMS: atom_id res chain seq x y z
N MET A 1 -25.76 -11.56 19.42
CA MET A 1 -24.43 -11.70 18.78
C MET A 1 -24.43 -10.89 17.48
N GLU A 2 -24.88 -9.62 17.55
CA GLU A 2 -25.21 -8.77 16.39
C GLU A 2 -24.68 -7.33 16.52
N THR A 3 -24.04 -6.99 17.65
CA THR A 3 -23.42 -5.67 17.86
C THR A 3 -22.01 -5.56 17.26
N SER A 4 -21.50 -6.60 16.59
CA SER A 4 -20.14 -6.65 16.04
C SER A 4 -20.05 -6.20 14.57
N ILE A 5 -21.16 -5.82 13.93
CA ILE A 5 -21.20 -5.42 12.52
C ILE A 5 -21.21 -3.88 12.37
N LEU A 6 -21.45 -3.14 13.46
CA LEU A 6 -21.44 -1.67 13.48
C LEU A 6 -20.14 -1.04 13.99
N GLU A 7 -19.10 -1.84 14.28
CA GLU A 7 -17.71 -1.37 14.12
C GLU A 7 -17.34 -1.36 12.63
N GLU A 8 -18.24 -0.80 11.80
CA GLU A 8 -17.94 -0.33 10.46
C GLU A 8 -16.71 0.57 10.60
N ALA A 9 -15.62 0.16 9.94
CA ALA A 9 -14.29 0.72 10.08
C ALA A 9 -14.31 2.24 9.87
N LEU A 10 -14.50 2.99 10.96
CA LEU A 10 -14.22 4.41 11.00
C LEU A 10 -12.74 4.53 10.66
N MET A 11 -12.47 4.97 9.43
CA MET A 11 -11.13 5.35 9.01
C MET A 11 -10.54 6.24 10.10
N SER A 12 -9.33 5.90 10.54
CA SER A 12 -8.67 6.72 11.53
C SER A 12 -8.49 8.14 10.96
N MET A 13 -8.39 9.14 11.82
CA MET A 13 -8.14 10.51 11.38
C MET A 13 -6.86 10.60 10.53
N ASP A 14 -5.86 9.76 10.81
CA ASP A 14 -4.64 9.65 10.01
C ASP A 14 -4.92 9.11 8.59
N ASP A 15 -5.83 8.15 8.44
CA ASP A 15 -6.23 7.61 7.14
C ASP A 15 -6.94 8.67 6.29
N LEU A 16 -7.83 9.46 6.91
CA LEU A 16 -8.51 10.58 6.25
C LEU A 16 -7.51 11.63 5.77
N ILE A 17 -6.52 11.96 6.59
CA ILE A 17 -5.45 12.91 6.21
C ILE A 17 -4.64 12.37 5.03
N ILE A 18 -4.30 11.07 5.03
CA ILE A 18 -3.58 10.45 3.92
C ILE A 18 -4.40 10.53 2.64
N PHE A 19 -5.66 10.12 2.67
CA PHE A 19 -6.54 10.18 1.50
C PHE A 19 -6.71 11.62 0.99
N HIS A 20 -6.92 12.57 1.91
CA HIS A 20 -7.04 13.98 1.57
C HIS A 20 -5.80 14.49 0.85
N ASN A 21 -4.59 14.19 1.35
CA ASN A 21 -3.34 14.57 0.72
C ASN A 21 -3.22 14.04 -0.72
N HIS A 22 -3.66 12.80 -0.96
CA HIS A 22 -3.63 12.19 -2.28
C HIS A 22 -4.62 12.84 -3.24
N SER A 23 -5.85 13.10 -2.78
CA SER A 23 -6.89 13.80 -3.56
C SER A 23 -6.49 15.24 -3.88
N VAL A 24 -5.86 15.96 -2.93
CA VAL A 24 -5.34 17.32 -3.15
C VAL A 24 -4.29 17.33 -4.25
N ILE A 25 -3.34 16.38 -4.24
CA ILE A 25 -2.34 16.27 -5.32
C ILE A 25 -3.00 15.97 -6.66
N TYR A 26 -3.98 15.05 -6.71
CA TYR A 26 -4.69 14.76 -7.95
C TYR A 26 -5.43 15.98 -8.51
N LYS A 27 -6.12 16.73 -7.65
CA LYS A 27 -6.84 17.96 -8.06
C LYS A 27 -5.89 19.07 -8.47
N LEU A 28 -4.74 19.17 -7.80
CA LEU A 28 -3.66 20.10 -8.18
C LEU A 28 -3.10 19.75 -9.56
N LEU A 29 -2.80 18.46 -9.80
CA LEU A 29 -2.30 17.97 -11.08
C LEU A 29 -3.28 18.22 -12.21
N ASN A 30 -4.58 18.03 -11.97
CA ASN A 30 -5.63 18.29 -12.97
C ASN A 30 -6.01 19.76 -13.12
N GLY A 31 -5.41 20.67 -12.35
CA GLY A 31 -5.78 22.09 -12.36
C GLY A 31 -7.20 22.37 -11.89
N THR A 32 -7.88 21.41 -11.25
CA THR A 32 -9.23 21.58 -10.69
C THR A 32 -9.20 22.29 -9.34
N LEU A 33 -8.07 22.24 -8.64
CA LEU A 33 -7.82 23.05 -7.44
C LEU A 33 -7.10 24.34 -7.83
N CYS A 34 -7.77 25.48 -7.73
CA CYS A 34 -7.12 26.78 -7.85
C CYS A 34 -6.21 27.00 -6.65
N TRP A 35 -4.92 27.22 -6.89
CA TRP A 35 -3.96 27.45 -5.83
C TRP A 35 -4.16 28.85 -5.24
N SER A 36 -4.69 28.92 -4.01
CA SER A 36 -4.74 30.14 -3.22
C SER A 36 -3.82 30.01 -2.01
N PRO A 37 -2.77 30.85 -1.91
CA PRO A 37 -1.92 30.88 -0.73
C PRO A 37 -2.79 31.06 0.53
N GLY A 38 -2.65 30.13 1.49
CA GLY A 38 -3.32 30.19 2.79
C GLY A 38 -4.65 29.44 2.93
N THR A 39 -5.31 29.00 1.85
CA THR A 39 -6.60 28.28 1.99
C THR A 39 -6.43 26.83 2.42
N TYR A 40 -5.34 26.18 2.01
CA TYR A 40 -5.07 24.77 2.27
C TYR A 40 -3.81 24.53 3.10
N GLY A 41 -3.18 25.59 3.63
CA GLY A 41 -1.88 25.49 4.29
C GLY A 41 -0.77 24.96 3.38
N LEU A 42 -0.97 25.02 2.06
CA LEU A 42 0.00 24.58 1.07
C LEU A 42 1.10 25.61 0.94
N HIS A 43 2.35 25.15 0.96
CA HIS A 43 3.50 25.96 0.58
C HIS A 43 3.37 26.38 -0.90
N ASP A 44 4.09 27.42 -1.32
CA ASP A 44 4.21 27.80 -2.73
C ASP A 44 4.54 26.56 -3.57
N SER A 45 3.51 26.05 -4.25
CA SER A 45 3.57 24.79 -4.98
C SER A 45 3.77 25.00 -6.47
N SER A 46 3.80 26.27 -6.91
CA SER A 46 3.84 26.64 -8.32
C SER A 46 5.09 26.10 -9.02
N GLU A 47 6.24 26.10 -8.35
CA GLU A 47 7.51 25.67 -8.96
C GLU A 47 7.66 24.14 -9.06
N TRP A 48 7.35 23.41 -7.98
CA TRP A 48 7.57 21.96 -7.95
C TRP A 48 6.45 21.19 -8.65
N SER A 49 5.21 21.68 -8.61
CA SER A 49 4.07 20.96 -9.20
C SER A 49 4.17 20.85 -10.72
N GLN A 50 4.73 21.87 -11.39
CA GLN A 50 4.97 21.88 -12.83
C GLN A 50 6.05 20.87 -13.26
N LYS A 51 6.95 20.50 -12.35
CA LYS A 51 8.06 19.56 -12.58
C LYS A 51 7.84 18.21 -11.92
N LEU A 52 6.67 18.00 -11.30
CA LEU A 52 6.35 16.77 -10.62
C LEU A 52 6.34 15.63 -11.64
N ARG A 53 6.91 14.49 -11.26
CA ARG A 53 6.84 13.26 -12.04
C ARG A 53 6.10 12.21 -11.24
N VAL A 54 5.28 11.41 -11.91
CA VAL A 54 4.66 10.23 -11.32
C VAL A 54 5.19 9.02 -12.07
N CYS A 55 5.75 8.07 -11.33
CA CYS A 55 6.28 6.82 -11.86
C CYS A 55 5.82 5.66 -10.97
N SER A 56 5.76 4.47 -11.54
CA SER A 56 5.50 3.24 -10.79
C SER A 56 6.65 2.26 -10.95
N PHE A 57 6.86 1.46 -9.92
CA PHE A 57 7.83 0.38 -9.90
C PHE A 57 7.17 -0.88 -9.36
N SER A 58 7.22 -1.93 -10.17
CA SER A 58 6.71 -3.26 -9.84
C SER A 58 7.83 -4.29 -10.02
N PHE A 59 7.69 -5.42 -9.34
CA PHE A 59 8.61 -6.54 -9.45
C PHE A 59 7.89 -7.81 -9.00
N ASN A 60 8.19 -8.93 -9.65
CA ASN A 60 7.65 -10.23 -9.22
C ASN A 60 8.72 -11.06 -8.53
N VAL A 61 8.45 -11.49 -7.31
CA VAL A 61 9.31 -12.43 -6.58
C VAL A 61 8.91 -13.87 -6.89
N TRP A 62 9.88 -14.79 -6.79
CA TRP A 62 9.61 -16.21 -6.97
C TRP A 62 8.75 -16.74 -5.82
N ASN A 63 7.51 -17.13 -6.13
CA ASN A 63 6.53 -17.53 -5.12
C ASN A 63 6.83 -18.90 -4.46
N SER A 64 7.61 -19.74 -5.14
CA SER A 64 8.00 -21.07 -4.66
C SER A 64 9.29 -21.04 -3.83
N ASP A 65 9.76 -19.85 -3.47
CA ASP A 65 10.92 -19.66 -2.61
C ASP A 65 10.63 -20.13 -1.18
N THR A 66 11.21 -21.28 -0.81
CA THR A 66 11.03 -21.96 0.47
C THR A 66 11.95 -21.44 1.57
N ARG A 67 12.82 -20.47 1.29
CA ARG A 67 13.67 -19.84 2.31
C ARG A 67 12.80 -19.16 3.37
N ASN A 68 13.35 -19.01 4.58
CA ASN A 68 12.63 -18.32 5.65
C ASN A 68 12.31 -16.86 5.25
N TYR A 69 11.31 -16.27 5.91
CA TYR A 69 10.82 -14.93 5.57
C TYR A 69 11.91 -13.85 5.63
N GLU A 70 12.79 -13.88 6.64
CA GLU A 70 13.86 -12.89 6.80
C GLU A 70 14.88 -12.96 5.66
N ASP A 71 15.27 -14.15 5.23
CA ASP A 71 16.18 -14.36 4.10
C ASP A 71 15.57 -13.93 2.78
N ARG A 72 14.26 -14.19 2.59
CA ARG A 72 13.51 -13.72 1.41
C ARG A 72 13.43 -12.20 1.37
N GLN A 73 13.20 -11.56 2.50
CA GLN A 73 13.21 -10.10 2.59
C GLN A 73 14.62 -9.52 2.34
N ARG A 74 15.66 -10.13 2.92
CA ARG A 74 17.04 -9.64 2.77
C ARG A 74 17.57 -9.84 1.35
N ASN A 75 17.18 -10.93 0.71
CA ASN A 75 17.71 -11.37 -0.57
C ASN A 75 16.59 -11.91 -1.48
N PRO A 76 15.62 -11.07 -1.92
CA PRO A 76 14.46 -11.52 -2.70
C PRO A 76 14.87 -12.06 -4.07
N VAL A 77 14.40 -13.24 -4.45
CA VAL A 77 14.63 -13.76 -5.81
C VAL A 77 13.58 -13.15 -6.73
N VAL A 78 14.00 -12.16 -7.51
CA VAL A 78 13.12 -11.39 -8.40
C VAL A 78 13.20 -11.94 -9.81
N LEU A 79 12.05 -12.27 -10.40
CA LEU A 79 11.90 -12.82 -11.74
C LEU A 79 11.92 -11.73 -12.80
N ASP A 80 11.19 -10.63 -12.56
CA ASP A 80 11.11 -9.50 -13.46
C ASP A 80 10.88 -8.17 -12.74
N TYR A 81 11.06 -7.10 -13.49
CA TYR A 81 10.90 -5.72 -13.05
C TYR A 81 10.07 -4.96 -14.07
N GLY A 82 9.20 -4.08 -13.57
CA GLY A 82 8.41 -3.16 -14.36
C GLY A 82 8.61 -1.73 -13.93
N PHE A 83 8.62 -0.83 -14.92
CA PHE A 83 8.64 0.60 -14.69
C PHE A 83 7.68 1.27 -15.66
N ALA A 84 6.83 2.15 -15.17
CA ALA A 84 5.98 2.99 -16.00
C ALA A 84 6.01 4.44 -15.51
N SER A 85 5.83 5.38 -16.43
CA SER A 85 5.64 6.80 -16.12
C SER A 85 4.20 7.20 -16.40
N ALA A 86 3.64 8.12 -15.62
CA ALA A 86 2.33 8.68 -15.88
C ALA A 86 2.44 9.97 -16.70
N CYS A 87 1.49 10.17 -17.59
CA CYS A 87 1.25 11.43 -18.29
C CYS A 87 0.54 12.40 -17.34
N LEU A 88 1.04 13.62 -17.20
CA LEU A 88 0.38 14.67 -16.43
C LEU A 88 -0.23 15.68 -17.42
N PRO A 89 -1.47 16.16 -17.19
CA PRO A 89 -2.23 16.06 -15.93
C PRO A 89 -3.11 14.81 -15.75
N SER A 90 -3.35 14.02 -16.80
CA SER A 90 -4.36 12.93 -16.80
C SER A 90 -4.07 11.77 -15.84
N VAL A 91 -2.83 11.65 -15.37
CA VAL A 91 -2.31 10.55 -14.55
C VAL A 91 -2.50 9.19 -15.24
N GLU A 92 -2.39 9.17 -16.56
CA GLU A 92 -2.49 7.93 -17.35
C GLU A 92 -1.12 7.29 -17.57
N PRO A 93 -1.00 5.95 -17.51
CA PRO A 93 0.27 5.29 -17.80
C PRO A 93 0.67 5.49 -19.27
N ILE A 94 1.91 5.96 -19.49
CA ILE A 94 2.53 6.08 -20.83
C ILE A 94 3.05 4.71 -21.24
N LYS A 95 2.19 3.91 -21.88
CA LYS A 95 2.45 2.50 -22.23
C LYS A 95 3.71 2.32 -23.09
N GLU A 96 3.99 3.27 -23.97
CA GLU A 96 5.14 3.25 -24.88
C GLU A 96 6.46 3.51 -24.16
N ALA A 97 6.42 4.22 -23.02
CA ALA A 97 7.58 4.48 -22.17
C ALA A 97 7.76 3.43 -21.07
N THR A 98 6.83 2.47 -20.96
CA THR A 98 6.92 1.40 -19.98
C THR A 98 8.06 0.45 -20.35
N VAL A 99 8.85 0.10 -19.34
CA VAL A 99 10.00 -0.79 -19.45
C VAL A 99 9.70 -2.07 -18.66
N HIS A 100 9.85 -3.20 -19.33
CA HIS A 100 9.78 -4.54 -18.72
C HIS A 100 11.14 -5.21 -18.85
N MET A 101 11.72 -5.62 -17.72
CA MET A 101 13.02 -6.29 -17.67
C MET A 101 12.83 -7.68 -17.07
N LEU A 102 13.11 -8.72 -17.85
CA LEU A 102 13.15 -10.11 -17.40
C LEU A 102 14.56 -10.46 -16.94
N ASN A 103 14.69 -11.03 -15.74
CA ASN A 103 15.98 -11.45 -15.23
C ASN A 103 16.39 -12.79 -15.84
N SER A 104 17.32 -12.76 -16.79
CA SER A 104 17.81 -13.96 -17.48
C SER A 104 18.42 -14.99 -16.52
N ASP A 105 18.98 -14.54 -15.38
CA ASP A 105 19.57 -15.42 -14.37
C ASP A 105 18.51 -16.30 -13.69
N ASN A 106 17.25 -15.88 -13.73
CA ASN A 106 16.11 -16.56 -13.12
C ASN A 106 15.10 -17.08 -14.16
N ALA A 107 15.45 -17.13 -15.45
CA ALA A 107 14.51 -17.48 -16.54
C ALA A 107 13.87 -18.88 -16.38
N ASN A 108 14.58 -19.82 -15.72
CA ASN A 108 14.08 -21.18 -15.47
C ASN A 108 13.15 -21.28 -14.26
N MET A 109 12.98 -20.21 -13.48
CA MET A 109 12.13 -20.20 -12.29
C MET A 109 10.68 -19.90 -12.68
N ARG A 110 9.84 -20.95 -12.69
CA ARG A 110 8.40 -20.79 -12.94
C ARG A 110 7.69 -20.41 -11.64
N GLN A 111 6.69 -19.54 -11.76
CA GLN A 111 5.73 -19.32 -10.67
C GLN A 111 4.70 -20.45 -10.70
N LYS A 112 4.48 -21.07 -9.54
CA LYS A 112 3.40 -22.03 -9.38
C LYS A 112 2.06 -21.29 -9.49
N ASP A 113 1.08 -21.85 -10.19
CA ASP A 113 -0.30 -21.33 -10.31
C ASP A 113 -0.48 -20.02 -11.11
N TYR A 114 0.59 -19.38 -11.59
CA TYR A 114 0.52 -18.15 -12.37
C TYR A 114 1.24 -18.27 -13.72
N THR A 115 0.56 -17.85 -14.78
CA THR A 115 1.13 -17.79 -16.13
C THR A 115 1.84 -16.45 -16.33
N GLN A 116 3.04 -16.48 -16.92
CA GLN A 116 3.72 -15.25 -17.33
C GLN A 116 2.94 -14.61 -18.48
N LEU A 117 2.57 -13.34 -18.34
CA LEU A 117 1.84 -12.63 -19.38
C LEU A 117 2.78 -12.11 -20.45
N GLU A 118 2.35 -12.18 -21.71
CA GLU A 118 3.04 -11.54 -22.81
C GLU A 118 2.92 -10.01 -22.67
N TYR A 119 4.07 -9.33 -22.69
CA TYR A 119 4.10 -7.88 -22.62
C TYR A 119 3.79 -7.28 -23.99
N SER A 120 2.59 -6.70 -24.13
CA SER A 120 2.04 -6.30 -25.42
C SER A 120 2.44 -4.91 -25.91
N HIS A 121 3.05 -4.08 -25.05
CA HIS A 121 3.35 -2.68 -25.40
C HIS A 121 4.71 -2.50 -26.06
N ASN A 122 5.73 -3.23 -25.59
CA ASN A 122 7.10 -3.18 -26.09
C ASN A 122 7.76 -4.55 -25.96
N LYS A 123 8.95 -4.74 -26.54
CA LYS A 123 9.73 -5.96 -26.35
C LYS A 123 10.27 -6.01 -24.91
N ALA A 124 9.98 -7.10 -24.19
CA ALA A 124 10.60 -7.38 -22.90
C ALA A 124 12.13 -7.47 -23.04
N LEU A 125 12.85 -6.80 -22.14
CA LEU A 125 14.30 -6.81 -22.11
C LEU A 125 14.77 -7.99 -21.25
N GLU A 126 15.20 -9.07 -21.88
CA GLU A 126 15.83 -10.19 -21.18
C GLU A 126 17.30 -9.88 -20.94
N ILE A 127 17.65 -9.62 -19.68
CA ILE A 127 18.96 -9.14 -19.26
C ILE A 127 19.37 -9.73 -17.91
N ASN A 128 20.67 -9.80 -17.64
CA ASN A 128 21.19 -10.37 -16.39
C ASN A 128 21.04 -9.41 -15.20
N SER A 129 21.26 -9.92 -13.97
CA SER A 129 21.10 -9.16 -12.74
C SER A 129 22.05 -7.96 -12.62
N GLU A 130 23.23 -8.00 -13.26
CA GLU A 130 24.19 -6.90 -13.24
C GLU A 130 23.72 -5.73 -14.12
N GLU A 131 23.19 -6.02 -15.31
CA GLU A 131 22.61 -5.00 -16.19
C GLU A 131 21.35 -4.38 -15.57
N ILE A 132 20.48 -5.19 -14.96
CA ILE A 132 19.31 -4.70 -14.20
C ILE A 132 19.76 -3.71 -13.11
N ARG A 133 20.78 -4.10 -12.33
CA ARG A 133 21.36 -3.24 -11.30
C ARG A 133 21.85 -1.92 -11.88
N SER A 134 22.58 -1.96 -13.00
CA SER A 134 23.09 -0.77 -13.66
C SER A 134 21.96 0.14 -14.14
N ARG A 135 20.90 -0.42 -14.74
CA ARG A 135 19.74 0.33 -15.23
C ARG A 135 18.94 0.97 -14.09
N LEU A 136 18.71 0.23 -13.00
CA LEU A 136 18.01 0.76 -11.82
C LEU A 136 18.81 1.89 -11.16
N LYS A 137 20.14 1.73 -11.01
CA LYS A 137 21.00 2.82 -10.52
C LYS A 137 20.92 4.05 -11.40
N LYS A 138 21.07 3.88 -12.72
CA LYS A 138 20.98 5.00 -13.66
C LYS A 138 19.64 5.73 -13.53
N ARG A 139 18.54 4.97 -13.51
CA ARG A 139 17.18 5.53 -13.42
C ARG A 139 16.92 6.29 -12.12
N PHE A 140 17.38 5.78 -10.98
CA PHE A 140 17.01 6.31 -9.67
C PHE A 140 18.08 7.19 -9.00
N ASN A 141 19.35 7.06 -9.39
CA ASN A 141 20.43 7.89 -8.86
C ASN A 141 20.79 9.03 -9.83
N ASP A 142 20.82 8.75 -11.14
CA ASP A 142 21.35 9.72 -12.13
C ASP A 142 20.23 10.56 -12.76
N GLU A 143 19.05 9.97 -13.00
CA GLU A 143 17.91 10.65 -13.64
C GLU A 143 16.93 11.30 -12.66
N VAL A 144 17.18 11.16 -11.35
CA VAL A 144 16.37 11.78 -10.32
C VAL A 144 16.93 13.16 -9.99
N ASP A 145 16.25 14.19 -10.51
CA ASP A 145 16.55 15.58 -10.24
C ASP A 145 15.85 16.05 -8.94
N PRO A 146 16.60 16.55 -7.94
CA PRO A 146 16.02 17.14 -6.73
C PRO A 146 15.09 18.32 -6.99
N ALA A 147 15.26 19.04 -8.11
CA ALA A 147 14.36 20.15 -8.49
C ALA A 147 13.05 19.67 -9.13
N SER A 148 12.94 18.38 -9.44
CA SER A 148 11.80 17.76 -10.12
C SER A 148 11.33 16.52 -9.33
N PRO A 149 10.58 16.73 -8.23
CA PRO A 149 10.23 15.66 -7.30
C PRO A 149 9.48 14.53 -8.01
N THR A 150 9.78 13.29 -7.62
CA THR A 150 9.15 12.10 -8.20
C THR A 150 8.26 11.42 -7.17
N ILE A 151 6.98 11.21 -7.50
CA ILE A 151 6.12 10.28 -6.78
C ILE A 151 6.36 8.89 -7.36
N LEU A 152 6.85 7.98 -6.52
CA LEU A 152 7.10 6.58 -6.86
C LEU A 152 6.01 5.68 -6.26
N LEU A 153 5.14 5.16 -7.10
CA LEU A 153 4.10 4.20 -6.74
C LEU A 153 4.72 2.80 -6.67
N VAL A 154 4.53 2.12 -5.54
CA VAL A 154 5.00 0.75 -5.33
C VAL A 154 3.92 -0.09 -4.68
N PHE A 155 4.01 -1.41 -4.83
CA PHE A 155 3.18 -2.37 -4.11
C PHE A 155 4.04 -3.05 -3.04
N ASP A 156 3.68 -2.93 -1.76
CA ASP A 156 4.53 -3.30 -0.63
C ASP A 156 5.83 -2.48 -0.60
N GLN A 157 5.74 -1.32 0.05
CA GLN A 157 6.85 -0.37 0.18
C GLN A 157 8.09 -0.97 0.82
N GLU A 158 7.92 -1.84 1.83
CA GLU A 158 9.04 -2.42 2.55
C GLU A 158 9.86 -3.34 1.63
N MET A 159 9.17 -4.22 0.90
CA MET A 159 9.82 -5.11 -0.05
C MET A 159 10.41 -4.34 -1.24
N ALA A 160 9.70 -3.33 -1.77
CA ALA A 160 10.19 -2.50 -2.86
C ALA A 160 11.51 -1.79 -2.50
N LEU A 161 11.58 -1.19 -1.31
CA LEU A 161 12.80 -0.54 -0.82
C LEU A 161 13.96 -1.53 -0.64
N LYS A 162 13.71 -2.72 -0.11
CA LYS A 162 14.74 -3.77 0.01
C LYS A 162 15.24 -4.21 -1.37
N CYS A 163 14.34 -4.37 -2.33
CA CYS A 163 14.64 -4.72 -3.71
C CYS A 163 15.51 -3.65 -4.40
N LEU A 164 15.15 -2.37 -4.27
CA LEU A 164 15.91 -1.24 -4.82
C LEU A 164 17.29 -1.10 -4.17
N LYS A 165 17.39 -1.18 -2.84
CA LYS A 165 18.66 -1.12 -2.10
C LYS A 165 19.60 -2.26 -2.48
N ARG A 166 19.08 -3.49 -2.64
CA ARG A 166 19.89 -4.62 -3.12
C ARG A 166 20.45 -4.39 -4.52
N ASN A 167 19.72 -3.66 -5.35
CA ASN A 167 20.19 -3.20 -6.66
C ASN A 167 21.06 -1.92 -6.58
N GLY A 168 21.49 -1.53 -5.37
CA GLY A 168 22.41 -0.42 -5.15
C GLY A 168 21.82 0.95 -5.47
N VAL A 169 20.49 1.07 -5.50
CA VAL A 169 19.81 2.38 -5.54
C VAL A 169 19.95 3.05 -4.18
N ASN A 170 20.35 4.32 -4.17
CA ASN A 170 20.44 5.09 -2.93
C ASN A 170 19.07 5.68 -2.58
N THR A 171 18.45 5.19 -1.51
CA THR A 171 17.14 5.65 -1.04
C THR A 171 17.21 6.50 0.24
N GLU A 172 18.39 6.96 0.66
CA GLU A 172 18.57 7.67 1.95
C GLU A 172 17.82 9.01 2.00
N ARG A 173 17.72 9.69 0.86
CA ARG A 173 17.01 10.98 0.74
C ARG A 173 15.53 10.84 0.43
N TRP A 174 15.01 9.62 0.29
CA TRP A 174 13.62 9.40 -0.14
C TRP A 174 12.67 9.58 1.04
N CYS A 175 11.51 10.16 0.77
CA CYS A 175 10.44 10.33 1.76
C CYS A 175 9.32 9.31 1.54
N ILE A 176 8.65 8.93 2.61
CA ILE A 176 7.47 8.05 2.58
C ILE A 176 6.20 8.90 2.73
N GLY A 177 5.27 8.76 1.78
CA GLY A 177 4.02 9.51 1.71
C GLY A 177 4.18 10.89 1.08
N LEU A 178 3.06 11.61 0.93
CA LEU A 178 3.00 12.91 0.25
C LEU A 178 3.00 14.12 1.18
N ARG A 179 2.91 13.91 2.49
CA ARG A 179 2.78 15.00 3.47
C ARG A 179 3.91 16.03 3.34
N ASP A 180 5.15 15.56 3.28
CA ASP A 180 6.35 16.40 3.16
C ASP A 180 6.43 17.15 1.82
N LEU A 181 5.78 16.63 0.78
CA LEU A 181 5.69 17.31 -0.53
C LEU A 181 4.71 18.48 -0.45
N ILE A 182 3.58 18.27 0.23
CA ILE A 182 2.45 19.20 0.34
C ILE A 182 2.71 20.32 1.35
N MET A 183 3.18 19.96 2.55
CA MET A 183 3.37 20.89 3.67
C MET A 183 4.78 21.52 3.72
N GLY A 184 5.71 21.04 2.90
CA GLY A 184 7.12 21.44 2.96
C GLY A 184 7.80 21.09 4.29
N GLU A 185 8.95 21.73 4.56
CA GLU A 185 9.74 21.45 5.77
C GLU A 185 9.07 21.90 7.06
N GLU A 186 8.19 22.91 7.00
CA GLU A 186 7.47 23.42 8.18
C GLU A 186 6.56 22.35 8.79
N GLY A 187 6.03 21.43 7.98
CA GLY A 187 5.29 20.26 8.45
C GLY A 187 6.12 19.18 9.15
N ARG A 188 7.46 19.23 9.06
CA ARG A 188 8.36 18.19 9.64
C ARG A 188 8.57 18.35 11.15
N GLY A 189 8.37 19.56 11.68
CA GLY A 189 8.80 19.95 13.03
C GLY A 189 8.17 19.20 14.20
N GLU A 190 6.93 18.70 14.06
CA GLU A 190 6.22 18.07 15.19
C GLU A 190 6.17 16.54 15.14
N ASN A 191 6.19 15.93 13.95
CA ASN A 191 5.85 14.50 13.81
C ASN A 191 7.04 13.56 13.57
N GLN A 192 8.25 14.09 13.38
CA GLN A 192 9.44 13.23 13.29
C GLN A 192 9.76 12.52 14.63
N ALA A 193 9.29 13.06 15.76
CA ALA A 193 9.34 12.38 17.04
C ALA A 193 8.45 11.12 17.09
N TYR A 194 7.34 11.10 16.34
CA TYR A 194 6.38 9.98 16.30
C TYR A 194 6.67 8.96 15.19
N ARG A 195 7.32 9.37 14.08
CA ARG A 195 7.72 8.46 12.99
C ARG A 195 8.98 7.65 13.26
N ARG A 196 9.68 7.87 14.37
CA ARG A 196 10.49 6.80 14.94
C ARG A 196 9.49 5.75 15.42
N SER A 197 9.16 4.81 14.52
CA SER A 197 8.53 3.54 14.87
C SER A 197 9.08 3.17 16.24
N PRO A 198 8.25 2.89 17.25
CA PRO A 198 8.74 2.49 18.55
C PRO A 198 9.63 1.30 18.26
N SER A 199 10.93 1.57 18.25
CA SER A 199 11.95 0.57 18.11
C SER A 199 11.52 -0.42 19.16
N ARG A 200 11.21 -1.64 18.71
CA ARG A 200 11.05 -2.78 19.57
C ARG A 200 12.42 -3.05 20.23
N GLN A 201 12.99 -2.08 20.95
CA GLN A 201 13.36 -2.28 22.33
C GLN A 201 12.06 -2.79 22.97
N SER A 202 11.72 -4.08 22.92
CA SER A 202 12.46 -5.10 23.65
C SER A 202 13.13 -4.49 24.88
N SER A 203 12.35 -3.67 25.61
CA SER A 203 12.38 -3.63 27.06
C SER A 203 12.07 -5.06 27.48
N SER A 204 13.12 -5.87 27.43
CA SER A 204 13.27 -7.03 28.27
C SER A 204 13.04 -6.49 29.68
N ARG A 205 11.79 -6.58 30.14
CA ARG A 205 11.45 -6.74 31.54
C ARG A 205 12.17 -8.01 32.00
N PHE A 206 13.47 -7.90 32.19
CA PHE A 206 14.12 -8.71 33.20
C PHE A 206 13.55 -8.20 34.52
N PRO A 207 12.86 -9.06 35.30
CA PRO A 207 12.58 -8.72 36.67
C PRO A 207 13.94 -8.64 37.37
N ALA A 208 14.38 -7.42 37.68
CA ALA A 208 15.54 -7.18 38.54
C ALA A 208 15.15 -7.53 39.99
N ASP A 209 14.88 -8.81 40.22
CA ASP A 209 14.86 -9.41 41.54
C ASP A 209 16.18 -10.18 41.70
N ARG A 210 17.25 -9.45 42.05
CA ARG A 210 18.40 -10.02 42.77
C ARG A 210 18.97 -9.01 43.75
N ARG A 211 18.52 -9.20 44.98
CA ARG A 211 19.30 -9.07 46.21
C ARG A 211 20.82 -9.20 45.97
N SER A 212 21.56 -8.15 46.31
CA SER A 212 22.80 -8.31 47.07
C SER A 212 23.12 -7.04 47.86
N LEU A 213 22.89 -7.17 49.17
CA LEU A 213 23.40 -6.31 50.22
C LEU A 213 24.92 -6.27 50.13
N SER A 214 25.51 -5.08 50.06
CA SER A 214 26.93 -4.85 50.36
C SER A 214 27.11 -3.42 50.88
N PRO A 215 27.44 -3.23 52.17
CA PRO A 215 27.69 -1.90 52.72
C PRO A 215 29.12 -1.46 52.36
N ARG A 216 29.27 -0.46 51.48
CA ARG A 216 30.56 0.19 51.24
C ARG A 216 30.53 1.67 51.64
N ARG A 217 31.02 1.86 52.88
CA ARG A 217 31.80 2.98 53.41
C ARG A 217 31.55 4.37 52.82
N GLN A 218 30.99 5.19 53.70
CA GLN A 218 31.18 6.64 53.75
C GLN A 218 32.64 7.02 53.47
N ALA A 219 32.85 7.87 52.46
CA ALA A 219 34.04 8.71 52.35
C ALA A 219 33.59 10.17 52.45
N PRO A 220 34.10 10.96 53.42
CA PRO A 220 33.88 12.39 53.50
C PRO A 220 34.94 13.11 52.68
N GLY A 221 34.53 14.02 51.79
CA GLY A 221 35.45 14.85 51.02
C GLY A 221 34.72 15.50 49.86
N SER A 222 34.06 16.63 50.07
CA SER A 222 34.64 17.95 49.78
C SER A 222 35.36 17.98 48.43
N HIS A 223 34.66 18.39 47.37
CA HIS A 223 35.19 19.42 46.49
C HIS A 223 34.07 20.12 45.73
N ARG A 224 33.88 21.38 46.12
CA ARG A 224 33.24 22.43 45.34
C ARG A 224 33.97 22.51 44.00
N TYR A 225 33.31 22.09 42.92
CA TYR A 225 33.65 22.57 41.60
C TYR A 225 32.43 23.30 41.05
N SER A 226 32.56 24.62 41.09
CA SER A 226 31.81 25.58 40.30
C SER A 226 32.11 25.31 38.83
N GLY A 227 31.44 24.30 38.25
CA GLY A 227 31.50 23.99 36.84
C GLY A 227 30.59 24.94 36.09
N HIS A 228 31.21 25.99 35.53
CA HIS A 228 30.63 26.83 34.48
C HIS A 228 29.76 25.98 33.55
N LEU A 229 28.44 26.21 33.58
CA LEU A 229 27.57 25.76 32.51
C LEU A 229 28.13 26.39 31.23
N PRO A 230 28.55 25.58 30.23
CA PRO A 230 29.01 26.15 28.98
C PRO A 230 27.84 26.97 28.42
N TYR A 231 28.11 28.25 28.25
CA TYR A 231 27.29 29.18 27.50
C TYR A 231 26.92 28.48 26.20
N ARG A 232 25.67 28.03 26.12
CA ARG A 232 25.13 27.37 24.94
C ARG A 232 25.13 28.47 23.89
N ASP A 233 26.08 28.39 22.96
CA ASP A 233 26.21 29.31 21.84
C ASP A 233 24.92 29.24 21.01
N TYR A 234 23.94 30.08 21.35
CA TYR A 234 22.69 30.30 20.62
C TYR A 234 22.96 31.14 19.37
N GLY A 235 23.90 30.70 18.53
CA GLY A 235 24.46 31.61 17.53
C GLY A 235 25.13 30.96 16.34
N GLN A 236 24.89 29.67 16.05
CA GLN A 236 25.07 29.24 14.67
C GLN A 236 23.85 29.72 13.89
N PRO A 237 23.98 30.72 12.98
CA PRO A 237 22.94 30.98 12.02
C PRO A 237 22.75 29.66 11.29
N SER A 238 21.58 29.05 11.50
CA SER A 238 21.07 27.99 10.64
C SER A 238 21.29 28.50 9.23
N THR A 239 22.34 27.99 8.58
CA THR A 239 22.55 28.20 7.17
C THR A 239 21.21 27.85 6.57
N SER A 240 20.57 28.84 5.95
CA SER A 240 19.30 28.70 5.26
C SER A 240 19.50 27.63 4.20
N HIS A 241 19.36 26.39 4.64
CA HIS A 241 19.36 25.21 3.83
C HIS A 241 18.19 25.46 2.92
N SER A 242 18.51 25.68 1.64
CA SER A 242 17.55 25.63 0.56
C SER A 242 16.60 24.49 0.88
N ARG A 243 15.30 24.78 0.99
CA ARG A 243 14.23 23.86 1.36
C ARG A 243 14.12 22.79 0.28
N GLU A 244 15.11 21.91 0.20
CA GLU A 244 15.22 20.91 -0.85
C GLU A 244 14.17 19.84 -0.56
N HIS A 245 13.18 19.75 -1.43
CA HIS A 245 12.25 18.64 -1.46
C HIS A 245 13.02 17.32 -1.54
N ALA A 246 12.41 16.26 -1.00
CA ALA A 246 12.95 14.94 -1.22
C ALA A 246 12.89 14.64 -2.73
N PRO A 247 13.95 14.07 -3.32
CA PRO A 247 13.96 13.76 -4.74
C PRO A 247 12.88 12.73 -5.12
N VAL A 248 12.52 11.83 -4.20
CA VAL A 248 11.53 10.78 -4.39
C VAL A 248 10.61 10.68 -3.17
N TYR A 249 9.30 10.60 -3.43
CA TYR A 249 8.23 10.36 -2.47
C TYR A 249 7.57 9.02 -2.79
N ILE A 250 7.66 8.06 -1.88
CA ILE A 250 7.15 6.70 -2.10
C ILE A 250 5.72 6.59 -1.62
N LEU A 251 4.86 6.00 -2.45
CA LEU A 251 3.49 5.64 -2.09
C LEU A 251 3.29 4.14 -2.15
N ASP A 252 2.89 3.56 -1.02
CA ASP A 252 2.48 2.17 -0.94
C ASP A 252 1.02 2.04 -1.38
N ILE A 253 0.82 1.50 -2.58
CA ILE A 253 -0.50 1.27 -3.15
C ILE A 253 -1.25 0.16 -2.42
N LEU A 254 -0.54 -0.83 -1.85
CA LEU A 254 -1.16 -1.91 -1.08
C LEU A 254 -1.71 -1.39 0.25
N ASP A 255 -0.93 -0.56 0.95
CA ASP A 255 -1.38 0.07 2.19
C ASP A 255 -2.56 1.02 1.93
N LEU A 256 -2.47 1.85 0.88
CA LEU A 256 -3.56 2.74 0.49
C LEU A 256 -4.83 1.96 0.12
N TYR A 257 -4.69 0.89 -0.68
CA TYR A 257 -5.79 0.00 -1.04
C TYR A 257 -6.48 -0.57 0.21
N ARG A 258 -5.70 -1.14 1.14
CA ARG A 258 -6.20 -1.73 2.38
C ARG A 258 -6.97 -0.73 3.24
N ARG A 259 -6.52 0.52 3.30
CA ARG A 259 -7.21 1.58 4.06
C ARG A 259 -8.53 1.99 3.39
N VAL A 260 -8.58 2.00 2.06
CA VAL A 260 -9.78 2.37 1.30
C VAL A 260 -10.83 1.25 1.31
N THR A 261 -10.41 -0.01 1.16
CA THR A 261 -11.34 -1.13 0.97
C THR A 261 -11.57 -1.96 2.23
N GLY A 262 -10.69 -1.85 3.24
CA GLY A 262 -10.67 -2.75 4.39
C GLY A 262 -10.17 -4.16 4.07
N ASP A 263 -9.76 -4.46 2.83
CA ASP A 263 -9.37 -5.81 2.42
C ASP A 263 -7.90 -6.12 2.73
N LEU A 264 -7.69 -6.84 3.83
CA LEU A 264 -6.38 -7.28 4.29
C LEU A 264 -5.85 -8.53 3.55
N LYS A 265 -6.69 -9.21 2.75
CA LYS A 265 -6.32 -10.46 2.07
C LYS A 265 -5.63 -10.25 0.74
N THR A 266 -5.78 -9.07 0.14
CA THR A 266 -5.09 -8.72 -1.10
C THR A 266 -3.57 -8.85 -0.92
N THR A 267 -2.95 -9.68 -1.77
CA THR A 267 -1.50 -9.91 -1.82
C THR A 267 -0.89 -9.62 -3.18
N HIS A 268 -1.69 -9.50 -4.24
CA HIS A 268 -1.20 -9.23 -5.59
C HIS A 268 -1.78 -7.95 -6.19
N ILE A 269 -1.02 -7.31 -7.07
CA ILE A 269 -1.45 -6.08 -7.78
C ILE A 269 -2.69 -6.36 -8.62
N THR A 270 -2.78 -7.53 -9.25
CA THR A 270 -3.92 -7.95 -10.08
C THR A 270 -5.22 -8.08 -9.28
N ASP A 271 -5.14 -8.45 -8.01
CA ASP A 271 -6.31 -8.55 -7.13
C ASP A 271 -6.87 -7.16 -6.83
N ALA A 272 -5.99 -6.23 -6.45
CA ALA A 272 -6.34 -4.82 -6.26
C ALA A 272 -6.86 -4.16 -7.55
N ALA A 273 -6.24 -4.48 -8.70
CA ALA A 273 -6.67 -4.00 -10.01
C ALA A 273 -8.09 -4.49 -10.35
N SER A 274 -8.39 -5.76 -10.09
CA SER A 274 -9.69 -6.37 -10.39
C SER A 274 -10.84 -5.70 -9.62
N HIS A 275 -10.54 -5.09 -8.48
CA HIS A 275 -11.52 -4.33 -7.69
C HIS A 275 -11.87 -2.97 -8.32
N PHE A 276 -10.94 -2.33 -9.05
CA PHE A 276 -11.12 -0.97 -9.56
C PHE A 276 -11.24 -0.85 -11.09
N LEU A 277 -10.79 -1.85 -11.85
CA LEU A 277 -10.55 -1.74 -13.31
C LEU A 277 -11.43 -2.68 -14.16
N ASP A 278 -12.57 -3.12 -13.63
CA ASP A 278 -13.50 -4.08 -14.25
C ASP A 278 -12.86 -5.44 -14.62
N ALA A 279 -13.68 -6.37 -15.16
CA ALA A 279 -13.35 -7.79 -15.34
C ALA A 279 -12.24 -8.12 -16.37
N SER A 280 -11.59 -7.12 -16.97
CA SER A 280 -10.60 -7.32 -18.04
C SER A 280 -9.14 -7.41 -17.57
N VAL A 281 -8.89 -7.47 -16.25
CA VAL A 281 -7.51 -7.59 -15.75
C VAL A 281 -6.96 -8.97 -16.10
N PRO A 282 -5.86 -9.05 -16.89
CA PRO A 282 -5.29 -10.34 -17.29
C PRO A 282 -4.77 -11.08 -16.05
N LYS A 283 -5.11 -12.37 -15.95
CA LYS A 283 -4.64 -13.24 -14.87
C LYS A 283 -3.24 -13.74 -15.18
N GLY A 284 -2.25 -13.32 -14.40
CA GLY A 284 -0.86 -13.74 -14.55
C GLY A 284 0.08 -12.68 -13.99
N TRP A 285 1.37 -12.85 -14.23
CA TRP A 285 2.41 -11.92 -13.76
C TRP A 285 3.18 -11.35 -14.95
N CYS A 286 3.44 -10.04 -14.88
CA CYS A 286 4.32 -9.33 -15.80
C CYS A 286 4.57 -7.94 -15.20
N GLY A 287 5.81 -7.69 -14.77
CA GLY A 287 6.19 -6.44 -14.13
C GLY A 287 5.78 -5.24 -14.98
N GLY A 288 5.98 -5.27 -16.30
CA GLY A 288 5.60 -4.16 -17.19
C GLY A 288 4.10 -3.82 -17.14
N ILE A 289 3.23 -4.83 -17.17
CA ILE A 289 1.78 -4.63 -17.08
C ILE A 289 1.40 -4.12 -15.69
N GLU A 290 1.95 -4.74 -14.63
CA GLU A 290 1.67 -4.37 -13.25
C GLU A 290 2.10 -2.94 -12.91
N ALA A 291 3.20 -2.45 -13.50
CA ALA A 291 3.62 -1.07 -13.35
C ALA A 291 2.54 -0.11 -13.89
N CYS A 292 1.96 -0.40 -15.05
CA CYS A 292 0.82 0.37 -15.57
C CYS A 292 -0.39 0.26 -14.63
N LEU A 293 -0.72 -0.95 -14.16
CA LEU A 293 -1.85 -1.17 -13.24
C LEU A 293 -1.71 -0.37 -11.94
N LEU A 294 -0.49 -0.19 -11.39
CA LEU A 294 -0.29 0.64 -10.19
C LEU A 294 -0.69 2.09 -10.40
N ILE A 295 -0.40 2.66 -11.58
CA ILE A 295 -0.83 4.02 -11.93
C ILE A 295 -2.36 4.07 -12.05
N ASP A 296 -2.96 3.10 -12.73
CA ASP A 296 -4.41 3.03 -12.90
C ASP A 296 -5.16 2.86 -11.58
N ILE A 297 -4.70 1.96 -10.70
CA ILE A 297 -5.24 1.75 -9.35
C ILE A 297 -5.15 3.06 -8.55
N TRP A 298 -3.96 3.68 -8.51
CA TRP A 298 -3.77 4.94 -7.80
C TRP A 298 -4.70 6.03 -8.33
N ARG A 299 -4.75 6.21 -9.65
CA ARG A 299 -5.64 7.17 -10.32
C ARG A 299 -7.09 6.93 -9.92
N LYS A 300 -7.60 5.69 -9.98
CA LYS A 300 -8.98 5.37 -9.60
C LYS A 300 -9.28 5.69 -8.14
N MET A 301 -8.37 5.36 -7.22
CA MET A 301 -8.53 5.66 -5.80
C MET A 301 -8.59 7.17 -5.52
N ILE A 302 -7.79 7.98 -6.22
CA ILE A 302 -7.67 9.42 -5.94
C ILE A 302 -8.62 10.30 -6.78
N SER A 303 -9.09 9.78 -7.92
CA SER A 303 -10.05 10.48 -8.81
C SER A 303 -11.49 10.36 -8.36
N GLY A 304 -11.79 9.36 -7.52
CA GLY A 304 -13.13 9.13 -7.01
C GLY A 304 -13.68 10.32 -6.24
N GLU A 305 -15.00 10.31 -6.03
CA GLU A 305 -15.65 11.24 -5.11
C GLU A 305 -14.95 11.23 -3.75
N SER A 306 -14.87 12.38 -3.09
CA SER A 306 -14.25 12.45 -1.77
C SER A 306 -14.95 11.47 -0.82
N ILE A 307 -14.24 10.95 0.19
CA ILE A 307 -14.86 10.08 1.21
C ILE A 307 -16.14 10.71 1.77
N ASP A 308 -16.14 12.02 1.98
CA ASP A 308 -17.34 12.76 2.42
C ASP A 308 -18.51 12.66 1.42
N GLN A 309 -18.23 12.71 0.12
CA GLN A 309 -19.24 12.56 -0.93
C GLN A 309 -19.72 11.11 -1.03
N GLN A 310 -18.82 10.13 -0.89
CA GLN A 310 -19.21 8.72 -0.82
C GLN A 310 -20.09 8.44 0.40
N HIS A 311 -19.77 9.05 1.54
CA HIS A 311 -20.59 8.98 2.75
C HIS A 311 -21.96 9.63 2.53
N ASP A 312 -22.02 10.80 1.88
CA ASP A 312 -23.28 11.46 1.52
C ASP A 312 -24.10 10.62 0.55
N ILE A 313 -23.47 9.97 -0.45
CA ILE A 313 -24.15 9.04 -1.37
C ILE A 313 -24.71 7.85 -0.58
N GLU A 314 -23.95 7.25 0.31
CA GLU A 314 -24.39 6.10 1.08
C GLU A 314 -25.52 6.46 2.05
N VAL A 315 -25.43 7.61 2.73
CA VAL A 315 -26.51 8.17 3.56
C VAL A 315 -27.76 8.42 2.71
N ASN A 316 -27.62 9.07 1.55
CA ASN A 316 -28.73 9.31 0.63
C ASN A 316 -29.33 8.01 0.09
N ARG A 317 -28.50 7.00 -0.20
CA ARG A 317 -28.94 5.69 -0.65
C ARG A 317 -29.73 4.97 0.45
N ARG A 318 -29.26 5.01 1.70
CA ARG A 318 -29.97 4.47 2.87
C ARG A 318 -31.30 5.19 3.11
N HIS A 319 -31.35 6.51 2.91
CA HIS A 319 -32.60 7.28 2.99
C HIS A 319 -33.57 6.96 1.84
N ALA A 320 -33.07 6.78 0.61
CA ALA A 320 -33.88 6.43 -0.56
C ALA A 320 -34.39 4.99 -0.53
N SER A 321 -33.62 4.06 0.06
CA SER A 321 -34.01 2.66 0.21
C SER A 321 -34.88 2.40 1.44
N LYS A 322 -35.09 3.40 2.31
CA LYS A 322 -36.03 3.26 3.41
C LYS A 322 -37.42 3.25 2.77
N PRO A 323 -38.12 2.10 2.73
CA PRO A 323 -39.44 2.05 2.12
C PRO A 323 -40.26 3.11 2.83
N GLU A 324 -40.77 4.06 2.05
CA GLU A 324 -41.81 4.97 2.49
C GLU A 324 -42.84 4.07 3.13
N LYS A 325 -42.93 4.13 4.48
CA LYS A 325 -44.01 3.48 5.20
C LYS A 325 -45.23 4.14 4.58
N GLN A 326 -45.84 3.46 3.61
CA GLN A 326 -47.20 3.72 3.23
C GLN A 326 -47.90 3.68 4.57
N GLU A 327 -48.30 4.86 5.04
CA GLU A 327 -49.30 4.99 6.08
C GLU A 327 -50.49 4.22 5.52
N ALA A 328 -50.51 2.92 5.81
CA ALA A 328 -51.68 2.11 5.69
C ALA A 328 -52.67 2.88 6.53
N ASN A 329 -53.56 3.57 5.83
CA ASN A 329 -54.77 4.14 6.36
C ASN A 329 -55.49 2.91 6.94
N GLU A 330 -55.22 2.60 8.20
CA GLU A 330 -55.90 1.57 8.97
C GLU A 330 -57.35 2.06 9.06
N VAL A 331 -58.13 1.67 8.07
CA VAL A 331 -59.57 1.51 8.22
C VAL A 331 -59.71 0.46 9.30
N PHE A 332 -59.98 0.94 10.52
CA PHE A 332 -60.53 0.14 11.61
C PHE A 332 -61.83 -0.50 11.09
N ASP A 333 -61.73 -1.68 10.52
CA ASP A 333 -62.83 -2.63 10.48
C ASP A 333 -62.79 -3.38 11.81
N ASP A 334 -63.69 -2.99 12.72
CA ASP A 334 -64.13 -3.82 13.84
C ASP A 334 -64.56 -5.18 13.29
N LEU A 335 -63.67 -6.17 13.37
CA LEU A 335 -64.01 -7.57 13.13
C LEU A 335 -63.77 -8.37 14.39
N ASP A 336 -64.83 -9.10 14.69
CA ASP A 336 -65.17 -9.80 15.91
C ASP A 336 -64.07 -10.69 16.50
N ASP A 337 -64.16 -10.72 17.83
CA ASP A 337 -63.50 -11.52 18.84
C ASP A 337 -63.79 -13.03 18.68
N ASP A 338 -63.30 -13.66 17.61
CA ASP A 338 -63.36 -15.12 17.44
C ASP A 338 -61.98 -15.75 17.67
N GLU A 339 -61.76 -16.13 18.94
CA GLU A 339 -61.10 -17.36 19.40
C GLU A 339 -59.97 -17.93 18.50
N VAL A 340 -58.76 -17.40 18.64
CA VAL A 340 -57.54 -18.06 18.13
C VAL A 340 -57.20 -19.25 19.04
N ASP A 341 -57.49 -20.46 18.55
CA ASP A 341 -57.18 -21.74 19.20
C ASP A 341 -55.64 -21.96 19.32
N PRO A 342 -55.08 -22.04 20.53
CA PRO A 342 -53.65 -22.21 20.77
C PRO A 342 -53.08 -23.60 20.41
N ASN A 343 -53.89 -24.54 19.91
CA ASN A 343 -53.44 -25.89 19.54
C ASN A 343 -53.25 -26.14 18.03
N GLN A 344 -53.32 -25.13 17.16
CA GLN A 344 -52.97 -25.30 15.75
C GLN A 344 -51.44 -25.35 15.53
N ILE A 345 -50.85 -26.49 15.86
CA ILE A 345 -49.49 -26.88 15.51
C ILE A 345 -49.45 -27.16 14.00
N ALA A 346 -49.01 -26.18 13.22
CA ALA A 346 -48.70 -26.37 11.80
C ALA A 346 -47.50 -27.33 11.68
N SER A 347 -47.80 -28.59 11.34
CA SER A 347 -46.82 -29.59 10.93
C SER A 347 -46.33 -29.25 9.52
N GLY A 348 -45.21 -28.53 9.43
CA GLY A 348 -44.50 -28.28 8.18
C GLY A 348 -43.55 -29.45 7.83
N PRO A 349 -43.54 -29.94 6.58
CA PRO A 349 -42.73 -31.10 6.18
C PRO A 349 -41.24 -30.76 6.20
N SER A 350 -40.51 -31.46 7.05
CA SER A 350 -39.05 -31.57 7.04
C SER A 350 -38.60 -32.05 5.65
N SER A 351 -38.00 -31.16 4.86
CA SER A 351 -37.26 -31.52 3.65
C SER A 351 -35.78 -31.52 3.99
N PHE A 352 -35.32 -32.62 4.58
CA PHE A 352 -33.91 -32.98 4.60
C PHE A 352 -33.46 -33.29 3.17
N ASN A 353 -32.81 -32.32 2.52
CA ASN A 353 -32.11 -32.55 1.27
C ASN A 353 -30.69 -33.05 1.58
N THR A 354 -30.59 -34.32 1.98
CA THR A 354 -29.34 -35.09 1.94
C THR A 354 -29.15 -35.62 0.54
N SER A 355 -28.51 -34.82 -0.33
CA SER A 355 -27.99 -35.29 -1.60
C SER A 355 -26.54 -35.74 -1.41
N SER A 356 -26.40 -37.02 -1.09
CA SER A 356 -25.22 -37.82 -1.36
C SER A 356 -24.77 -37.65 -2.82
N LYS A 357 -23.46 -37.46 -3.05
CA LYS A 357 -22.86 -37.73 -4.36
C LYS A 357 -21.63 -38.62 -4.18
N PRO A 358 -21.44 -39.64 -5.05
CA PRO A 358 -20.62 -40.81 -4.76
C PRO A 358 -19.16 -40.63 -5.16
N THR A 359 -18.32 -41.36 -4.43
CA THR A 359 -17.01 -41.89 -4.78
C THR A 359 -16.98 -42.46 -6.20
N ALA A 360 -16.00 -42.07 -7.01
CA ALA A 360 -15.64 -42.79 -8.23
C ALA A 360 -14.15 -42.60 -8.57
N MET A 361 -13.44 -43.72 -8.43
CA MET A 361 -12.34 -44.22 -9.27
C MET A 361 -11.06 -43.37 -9.41
N GLU A 362 -10.06 -43.83 -8.66
CA GLU A 362 -8.75 -44.27 -9.16
C GLU A 362 -8.57 -44.14 -10.69
N GLU A 363 -7.63 -43.29 -11.12
CA GLU A 363 -7.00 -43.40 -12.43
C GLU A 363 -5.49 -43.47 -12.21
N GLU A 364 -5.05 -44.72 -12.12
CA GLU A 364 -3.71 -45.24 -12.31
C GLU A 364 -3.26 -44.92 -13.75
N SER A 365 -2.21 -44.11 -13.92
CA SER A 365 -1.44 -44.04 -15.17
C SER A 365 -0.01 -43.67 -14.79
N ASP A 366 0.94 -44.59 -14.83
CA ASP A 366 1.52 -45.40 -15.93
C ASP A 366 2.97 -44.93 -16.04
N GLU A 367 3.85 -45.78 -15.52
CA GLU A 367 5.30 -45.62 -15.48
C GLU A 367 5.83 -45.77 -16.92
N GLY A 368 6.03 -44.64 -17.59
CA GLY A 368 6.74 -44.56 -18.87
C GLY A 368 8.25 -44.67 -18.68
N ASP A 369 8.71 -45.90 -18.42
CA ASP A 369 10.08 -46.35 -18.57
C ASP A 369 10.51 -46.22 -20.05
N SER A 370 11.51 -45.39 -20.34
CA SER A 370 12.19 -45.41 -21.63
C SER A 370 13.69 -45.25 -21.42
N ASP A 371 14.27 -46.41 -21.14
CA ASP A 371 15.63 -46.77 -21.47
C ASP A 371 16.00 -46.42 -22.93
N ASP A 372 17.27 -46.02 -23.08
CA ASP A 372 18.17 -46.46 -24.14
C ASP A 372 17.94 -45.95 -25.58
N VAL A 373 18.72 -44.93 -25.99
CA VAL A 373 19.40 -44.93 -27.30
C VAL A 373 20.78 -44.26 -27.19
N SER A 374 21.80 -45.08 -26.97
CA SER A 374 23.08 -45.14 -27.72
C SER A 374 23.37 -44.03 -28.77
N ASP A 375 24.42 -43.21 -28.57
CA ASP A 375 25.70 -43.22 -29.33
C ASP A 375 26.72 -42.20 -28.76
#